data_AF-A0A7C1M317-F1
#
_entry.id   AF-A0A7C1M317-F1
#
_cell.length_a   1.000
_cell.length_b   1.000
_cell.length_c   1.000
_cell.angle_alpha   90.00
_cell.angle_beta   90.00
_cell.angle_gamma   90.00
#
_symmetry.space_group_name_H-M   'P 1'
#
loop_
_entity.id
_entity.type
_entity.pdbx_description
1 polymer ?
#
loop_
_entity_poly.entity_id
_entity_poly.type
_entity_poly.pdbx_seq_one_letter_code
_entity_poly.pdbx_strand_id
1 'polypeptide(L)'
;RGAESLETNGVAARWVADVRVLLAAGRSARDAGTQAAYRVFGTAPGAYGAGVNRLATRTGAWQERQQLSDAYRRRMGHVYGKESLGDPAYEAFDRQLLSVGNTYLGRSSHLYGLLDNDDGFDFQGGLSNAVEHLRGEPPENRVLQYEDPDNPRVDSLQRALQVELRARNLNPQWLAPLMEHGYAGARTMGSDFLDNLWGWQITSPQVLRSSVWDEINDVYFQDRHGLGLNDFLAEGHNVHVKTHMQAIALLAAKRGFWDVDVFTLRSLVRDFAGNIIEHGLPGSGHTRPNHPLMDWVADQLDPQQREAFDSARKGGSSRYPSLRGASRDCQKPVELASSC
;
A
#
# COMPACT_ATOMS: atom_id res chain seq x y z
N ARG A 1 0.45 34.78 27.70
CA ARG A 1 -0.57 35.28 28.65
C ARG A 1 -1.45 34.10 29.01
N GLY A 2 -1.70 33.88 30.29
CA GLY A 2 -2.48 32.75 30.80
C GLY A 2 -2.24 32.64 32.30
N ALA A 3 -3.27 32.30 33.06
CA ALA A 3 -3.18 32.08 34.51
C ALA A 3 -3.04 30.60 34.87
N GLU A 4 -3.16 29.71 33.87
CA GLU A 4 -3.04 28.26 34.06
C GLU A 4 -1.58 27.85 34.24
N SER A 5 -1.35 26.88 35.11
CA SER A 5 -0.02 26.28 35.30
C SER A 5 0.39 25.45 34.08
N LEU A 6 1.69 25.24 33.89
CA LEU A 6 2.20 24.39 32.81
C LEU A 6 1.88 22.90 33.05
N GLU A 7 1.60 22.49 34.28
CA GLU A 7 1.18 21.12 34.59
C GLU A 7 -0.22 20.82 34.06
N THR A 8 -1.11 21.82 34.07
CA THR A 8 -2.48 21.70 33.56
C THR A 8 -2.57 21.99 32.07
N ASN A 9 -1.84 23.01 31.58
CA ASN A 9 -1.90 23.41 30.18
C ASN A 9 -0.73 22.83 29.37
N GLY A 10 -0.93 21.62 28.84
CA GLY A 10 0.08 20.92 28.03
C GLY A 10 0.48 21.67 26.75
N VAL A 11 -0.42 22.47 26.17
CA VAL A 11 -0.11 23.30 24.99
C VAL A 11 0.89 24.41 25.37
N ALA A 12 0.65 25.10 26.48
CA ALA A 12 1.54 26.12 27.00
C ALA A 12 2.88 25.51 27.44
N ALA A 13 2.86 24.36 28.10
CA ALA A 13 4.08 23.64 28.49
C ALA A 13 4.94 23.31 27.28
N ARG A 14 4.33 22.76 26.22
CA ARG A 14 5.05 22.43 24.98
C ARG A 14 5.58 23.68 24.30
N TRP A 15 4.78 24.75 24.21
CA TRP A 15 5.22 26.02 23.65
C TRP A 15 6.45 26.57 24.40
N VAL A 16 6.44 26.59 25.73
CA VAL A 16 7.59 27.05 26.54
C VAL A 16 8.84 26.19 26.27
N ALA A 17 8.68 24.87 26.18
CA ALA A 17 9.79 23.98 25.86
C ALA A 17 10.37 24.25 24.47
N ASP A 18 9.52 24.37 23.44
CA ASP A 18 9.93 24.61 22.06
C ASP A 18 10.59 26.00 21.89
N VAL A 19 10.08 27.04 22.58
CA VAL A 19 10.69 28.38 22.60
C VAL A 19 12.10 28.34 23.17
N ARG A 20 12.32 27.63 24.29
CA ARG A 20 13.66 27.51 24.89
C ARG A 20 14.66 26.87 23.93
N VAL A 21 14.24 25.82 23.23
CA VAL A 21 15.07 25.18 22.19
C VAL A 21 15.40 26.16 21.06
N LEU A 22 14.41 26.92 20.58
CA LEU A 22 14.62 27.88 19.49
C LEU A 22 15.51 29.06 19.87
N LEU A 23 15.36 29.57 21.08
CA LEU A 23 16.22 30.63 21.62
C LEU A 23 17.67 30.14 21.75
N ALA A 24 17.87 28.92 22.26
CA ALA A 24 19.19 28.30 22.34
C ALA A 24 19.82 28.08 20.96
N ALA A 25 19.00 27.85 19.92
CA ALA A 25 19.42 27.78 18.53
C ALA A 25 19.61 29.16 17.85
N GLY A 26 19.53 30.27 18.61
CA GLY A 26 19.80 31.62 18.13
C GLY A 26 18.65 32.31 17.40
N ARG A 27 17.42 31.77 17.46
CA ARG A 27 16.24 32.48 16.91
C ARG A 27 15.87 33.67 17.80
N SER A 28 15.32 34.72 17.18
CA SER A 28 14.79 35.86 17.93
C SER A 28 13.63 35.40 18.83
N ALA A 29 13.39 36.09 19.95
CA ALA A 29 12.28 35.73 20.84
C ALA A 29 10.91 35.77 20.14
N ARG A 30 10.74 36.69 19.17
CA ARG A 30 9.53 36.77 18.35
C ARG A 30 9.39 35.52 17.48
N ASP A 31 10.40 35.20 16.69
CA ASP A 31 10.34 34.06 15.76
C ASP A 31 10.24 32.73 16.53
N ALA A 32 10.95 32.62 17.65
CA ALA A 32 10.86 31.49 18.54
C ALA A 32 9.43 31.29 19.05
N GLY A 33 8.80 32.37 19.54
CA GLY A 33 7.42 32.35 20.01
C GLY A 33 6.42 31.98 18.92
N THR A 34 6.57 32.55 17.73
CA THR A 34 5.69 32.28 16.58
C THR A 34 5.84 30.83 16.11
N GLN A 35 7.05 30.36 15.83
CA GLN A 35 7.27 28.99 15.33
C GLN A 35 6.89 27.92 16.37
N ALA A 36 7.14 28.16 17.65
CA ALA A 36 6.75 27.24 18.72
C ALA A 36 5.23 27.09 18.85
N ALA A 37 4.43 28.01 18.28
CA ALA A 37 2.97 27.98 18.30
C ALA A 37 2.35 27.26 17.07
N TYR A 38 3.15 26.87 16.08
CA TYR A 38 2.65 26.21 14.86
C TYR A 38 2.09 24.82 15.15
N ARG A 39 0.81 24.60 14.85
CA ARG A 39 0.10 23.31 15.08
C ARG A 39 -0.76 22.85 13.92
N VAL A 40 -1.15 23.75 13.02
CA VAL A 40 -1.98 23.41 11.85
C VAL A 40 -1.06 23.36 10.64
N PHE A 41 -0.95 22.18 10.04
CA PHE A 41 -0.09 21.91 8.91
C PHE A 41 -0.88 21.24 7.78
N GLY A 42 -0.40 21.38 6.56
CA GLY A 42 -1.04 20.84 5.38
C GLY A 42 -0.12 20.85 4.17
N THR A 43 -0.70 20.63 3.00
CA THR A 43 0.00 20.77 1.74
C THR A 43 0.30 22.23 1.40
N ALA A 44 1.24 22.46 0.49
CA ALA A 44 1.42 23.79 -0.10
C ALA A 44 0.11 24.30 -0.73
N PRO A 45 -0.13 25.63 -0.78
CA PRO A 45 -1.29 26.19 -1.48
C PRO A 45 -1.41 25.68 -2.92
N GLY A 46 -2.57 25.12 -3.26
CA GLY A 46 -2.86 24.54 -4.57
C GLY A 46 -2.38 23.09 -4.76
N ALA A 47 -1.72 22.48 -3.79
CA ALA A 47 -1.32 21.07 -3.81
C ALA A 47 -2.29 20.19 -3.01
N TYR A 48 -2.42 18.92 -3.41
CA TYR A 48 -3.32 17.93 -2.79
C TYR A 48 -2.61 16.59 -2.58
N GLY A 49 -3.00 15.87 -1.52
CA GLY A 49 -2.44 14.57 -1.13
C GLY A 49 -1.09 14.66 -0.42
N ALA A 50 -0.86 13.74 0.51
CA ALA A 50 0.39 13.62 1.25
C ALA A 50 1.50 12.95 0.43
N GLY A 51 1.14 12.33 -0.70
CA GLY A 51 2.05 11.83 -1.74
C GLY A 51 2.73 10.50 -1.42
N VAL A 52 2.37 9.89 -0.30
CA VAL A 52 2.75 8.54 0.10
C VAL A 52 2.04 7.51 -0.78
N ASN A 53 0.78 7.73 -1.14
CA ASN A 53 0.02 6.91 -2.11
C ASN A 53 0.71 6.75 -3.47
N ARG A 54 1.31 7.83 -3.98
CA ARG A 54 2.07 7.80 -5.25
C ARG A 54 3.34 6.96 -5.15
N LEU A 55 3.95 6.88 -3.97
CA LEU A 55 5.11 6.02 -3.73
C LEU A 55 4.70 4.57 -3.46
N ALA A 56 3.56 4.37 -2.79
CA ALA A 56 3.01 3.05 -2.51
C ALA A 56 2.79 2.26 -3.80
N THR A 57 2.18 2.89 -4.81
CA THR A 57 1.92 2.30 -6.14
C THR A 57 3.15 2.20 -7.04
N ARG A 58 4.30 2.77 -6.64
CA ARG A 58 5.55 2.82 -7.44
C ARG A 58 6.72 2.31 -6.63
N THR A 59 6.64 1.06 -6.19
CA THR A 59 7.64 0.43 -5.32
C THR A 59 9.06 0.38 -5.88
N GLY A 60 9.25 0.58 -7.18
CA GLY A 60 10.57 0.69 -7.80
C GLY A 60 11.21 2.07 -7.64
N ALA A 61 10.46 3.07 -7.17
CA ALA A 61 10.95 4.45 -7.00
C ALA A 61 11.59 4.70 -5.64
N TRP A 62 11.56 3.73 -4.72
CA TRP A 62 12.10 3.84 -3.37
C TRP A 62 12.57 2.47 -2.85
N GLN A 63 13.62 2.51 -2.03
CA GLN A 63 14.24 1.34 -1.42
C GLN A 63 13.84 1.24 0.06
N GLU A 64 13.89 2.36 0.77
CA GLU A 64 13.70 2.42 2.22
C GLU A 64 12.45 3.18 2.64
N ARG A 65 11.85 2.76 3.77
CA ARG A 65 10.65 3.41 4.32
C ARG A 65 10.89 4.88 4.68
N GLN A 66 12.14 5.28 4.96
CA GLN A 66 12.51 6.67 5.21
C GLN A 66 12.11 7.60 4.04
N GLN A 67 12.13 7.10 2.80
CA GLN A 67 11.76 7.92 1.64
C GLN A 67 10.26 8.26 1.61
N LEU A 68 9.40 7.44 2.23
CA LEU A 68 7.98 7.73 2.42
C LEU A 68 7.80 8.82 3.48
N SER A 69 8.51 8.70 4.60
CA SER A 69 8.58 9.72 5.66
C SER A 69 9.03 11.08 5.11
N ASP A 70 10.10 11.10 4.31
CA ASP A 70 10.61 12.32 3.69
C ASP A 70 9.60 12.95 2.72
N ALA A 71 8.91 12.14 1.91
CA ALA A 71 7.87 12.62 1.01
C ALA A 71 6.71 13.23 1.80
N TYR A 72 6.25 12.56 2.85
CA TYR A 72 5.19 13.05 3.73
C TYR A 72 5.57 14.38 4.37
N ARG A 73 6.76 14.47 5.00
CA ARG A 73 7.25 15.68 5.68
C ARG A 73 7.42 16.87 4.74
N ARG A 74 7.93 16.63 3.53
CA ARG A 74 8.04 17.68 2.51
C ARG A 74 6.68 18.17 2.03
N ARG A 75 5.71 17.27 1.89
CA ARG A 75 4.39 17.64 1.38
C ARG A 75 3.51 18.26 2.45
N MET A 76 3.56 17.78 3.69
CA MET A 76 2.70 18.22 4.79
C MET A 76 3.30 19.32 5.66
N GLY A 77 4.57 19.69 5.44
CA GLY A 77 5.28 20.66 6.28
C GLY A 77 4.98 22.14 5.98
N HIS A 78 3.77 22.47 5.51
CA HIS A 78 3.33 23.85 5.29
C HIS A 78 2.39 24.29 6.40
N VAL A 79 2.65 25.42 7.04
CA VAL A 79 1.87 25.88 8.20
C VAL A 79 0.71 26.77 7.78
N TYR A 80 -0.42 26.60 8.47
CA TYR A 80 -1.60 27.44 8.33
C TYR A 80 -1.97 28.10 9.66
N GLY A 81 -2.45 29.33 9.60
CA GLY A 81 -2.88 30.08 10.77
C GLY A 81 -3.12 31.54 10.46
N LYS A 82 -3.29 32.35 11.52
CA LYS A 82 -3.59 33.78 11.37
C LYS A 82 -2.53 34.56 10.58
N GLU A 83 -1.26 34.14 10.69
CA GLU A 83 -0.11 34.84 10.10
C GLU A 83 0.52 34.08 8.92
N SER A 84 -0.02 32.91 8.54
CA SER A 84 0.53 32.08 7.47
C SER A 84 -0.56 31.32 6.73
N LEU A 85 -0.48 31.30 5.40
CA LEU A 85 -1.46 30.67 4.52
C LEU A 85 -0.82 29.54 3.71
N GLY A 86 -0.01 28.70 4.35
CA GLY A 86 0.69 27.57 3.73
C GLY A 86 2.18 27.83 3.49
N ASP A 87 2.82 28.67 4.32
CA ASP A 87 4.25 28.90 4.18
C ASP A 87 5.05 27.65 4.56
N PRO A 88 6.20 27.39 3.91
CA PRO A 88 7.08 26.27 4.29
C PRO A 88 7.56 26.38 5.73
N ALA A 89 7.35 25.33 6.52
CA ALA A 89 7.68 25.27 7.94
C ALA A 89 8.22 23.88 8.37
N TYR A 90 9.05 23.26 7.53
CA TYR A 90 9.54 21.88 7.70
C TYR A 90 10.21 21.62 9.05
N GLU A 91 11.13 22.49 9.50
CA GLU A 91 11.80 22.35 10.80
C GLU A 91 10.82 22.43 11.98
N ALA A 92 9.75 23.22 11.85
CA ALA A 92 8.72 23.31 12.87
C ALA A 92 7.83 22.05 12.86
N PHE A 93 7.47 21.56 11.67
CA PHE A 93 6.70 20.34 11.49
C PHE A 93 7.41 19.14 12.13
N ASP A 94 8.69 18.91 11.78
CA ASP A 94 9.50 17.81 12.31
C ASP A 94 9.57 17.83 13.85
N ARG A 95 9.71 19.02 14.44
CA ARG A 95 9.73 19.17 15.89
C ARG A 95 8.40 18.86 16.56
N GLN A 96 7.28 19.12 15.89
CA GLN A 96 5.98 18.69 16.40
C GLN A 96 5.86 17.16 16.36
N LEU A 97 6.31 16.53 15.27
CA LEU A 97 6.27 15.07 15.11
C LEU A 97 7.04 14.32 16.19
N LEU A 98 8.14 14.88 16.72
CA LEU A 98 8.90 14.30 17.84
C LEU A 98 8.07 14.13 19.12
N SER A 99 6.93 14.82 19.25
CA SER A 99 6.06 14.75 20.43
C SER A 99 4.76 13.95 20.21
N VAL A 100 4.52 13.46 18.99
CA VAL A 100 3.26 12.79 18.63
C VAL A 100 3.23 11.38 19.21
N GLY A 101 2.58 11.18 20.35
CA GLY A 101 2.38 9.85 20.95
C GLY A 101 1.23 9.04 20.34
N ASN A 102 0.20 9.71 19.83
CA ASN A 102 -0.99 9.09 19.24
C ASN A 102 -1.35 9.78 17.93
N THR A 103 -1.89 9.02 16.98
CA THR A 103 -2.53 9.59 15.77
C THR A 103 -4.01 9.20 15.74
N TYR A 104 -4.82 10.03 15.09
CA TYR A 104 -6.26 9.81 14.96
C TYR A 104 -6.68 10.06 13.53
N LEU A 105 -7.47 9.13 12.96
CA LEU A 105 -8.19 9.30 11.71
C LEU A 105 -9.67 9.08 11.96
N GLY A 106 -10.51 10.03 11.53
CA GLY A 106 -11.96 9.92 11.68
C GLY A 106 -12.60 9.21 10.49
N ARG A 107 -13.52 8.30 10.78
CA ARG A 107 -14.38 7.62 9.81
C ARG A 107 -15.83 7.80 10.23
N SER A 108 -16.70 8.16 9.28
CA SER A 108 -18.13 8.40 9.52
C SER A 108 -19.03 7.66 8.53
N SER A 109 -18.52 6.62 7.87
CA SER A 109 -19.20 5.94 6.76
C SER A 109 -19.22 4.44 6.96
N HIS A 110 -20.37 3.82 6.69
CA HIS A 110 -20.48 2.38 6.49
C HIS A 110 -20.04 1.92 5.10
N LEU A 111 -19.92 2.84 4.13
CA LEU A 111 -19.51 2.55 2.76
C LEU A 111 -18.00 2.55 2.62
N TYR A 112 -17.34 3.62 3.06
CA TYR A 112 -15.88 3.76 2.96
C TYR A 112 -15.20 3.41 4.28
N GLY A 113 -14.25 2.49 4.20
CA GLY A 113 -13.31 2.08 5.24
C GLY A 113 -11.90 2.57 4.97
N LEU A 114 -10.94 1.92 5.60
CA LEU A 114 -9.51 2.21 5.53
C LEU A 114 -8.81 1.50 4.37
N LEU A 115 -9.44 0.46 3.82
CA LEU A 115 -8.90 -0.34 2.72
C LEU A 115 -9.59 -0.06 1.39
N ASP A 116 -10.69 0.69 1.35
CA ASP A 116 -11.41 1.02 0.11
C ASP A 116 -10.78 2.19 -0.68
N ASN A 117 -9.95 3.03 -0.04
CA ASN A 117 -9.24 4.15 -0.68
C ASN A 117 -7.83 4.34 -0.11
N ASP A 118 -7.05 5.18 -0.78
CA ASP A 118 -5.65 5.42 -0.45
C ASP A 118 -5.41 6.53 0.58
N ASP A 119 -6.38 7.41 0.81
CA ASP A 119 -6.24 8.56 1.71
C ASP A 119 -5.94 8.13 3.17
N GLY A 120 -6.50 7.00 3.62
CA GLY A 120 -6.26 6.50 4.98
C GLY A 120 -4.78 6.30 5.26
N PHE A 121 -4.10 5.53 4.41
CA PHE A 121 -2.67 5.31 4.57
C PHE A 121 -1.82 6.48 4.06
N ASP A 122 -2.30 7.27 3.09
CA ASP A 122 -1.58 8.45 2.59
C ASP A 122 -1.37 9.46 3.72
N PHE A 123 -2.45 9.74 4.48
CA PHE A 123 -2.44 10.72 5.55
C PHE A 123 -2.03 10.14 6.91
N GLN A 124 -2.79 9.19 7.47
CA GLN A 124 -2.49 8.65 8.80
C GLN A 124 -1.30 7.69 8.77
N GLY A 125 -1.23 6.81 7.77
CA GLY A 125 -0.08 5.93 7.58
C GLY A 125 1.20 6.74 7.34
N GLY A 126 1.16 7.73 6.45
CA GLY A 126 2.26 8.66 6.20
C GLY A 126 2.71 9.40 7.46
N LEU A 127 1.77 9.89 8.28
CA LEU A 127 2.06 10.51 9.57
C LEU A 127 2.75 9.54 10.52
N SER A 128 2.21 8.32 10.67
CA SER A 128 2.79 7.27 11.52
C SER A 128 4.23 6.96 11.10
N ASN A 129 4.46 6.79 9.80
CA ASN A 129 5.78 6.51 9.26
C ASN A 129 6.77 7.68 9.47
N ALA A 130 6.29 8.92 9.35
CA ALA A 130 7.10 10.10 9.61
C ALA A 130 7.48 10.25 11.09
N VAL A 131 6.53 10.00 12.00
CA VAL A 131 6.78 9.97 13.45
C VAL A 131 7.77 8.86 13.81
N GLU A 132 7.59 7.65 13.29
CA GLU A 132 8.48 6.50 13.52
C GLU A 132 9.93 6.80 13.15
N HIS A 133 10.17 7.37 11.97
CA HIS A 133 11.54 7.69 11.52
C HIS A 133 12.20 8.81 12.33
N LEU A 134 11.43 9.75 12.87
CA LEU A 134 11.98 10.85 13.67
C LEU A 134 12.21 10.44 15.13
N ARG A 135 11.32 9.62 15.71
CA ARG A 135 11.38 9.21 17.13
C ARG A 135 12.10 7.89 17.36
N GLY A 136 12.22 7.05 16.33
CA GLY A 136 12.70 5.67 16.43
C GLY A 136 11.61 4.66 16.83
N GLU A 137 10.39 5.12 17.12
CA GLU A 137 9.25 4.28 17.47
C GLU A 137 7.94 4.82 16.86
N PRO A 138 7.03 3.96 16.39
CA PRO A 138 5.76 4.41 15.83
C PRO A 138 4.83 4.96 16.91
N PRO A 139 3.92 5.90 16.56
CA PRO A 139 2.88 6.34 17.47
C PRO A 139 1.79 5.28 17.64
N GLU A 140 0.98 5.45 18.68
CA GLU A 140 -0.26 4.69 18.84
C GLU A 140 -1.31 5.18 17.84
N ASN A 141 -1.49 4.43 16.75
CA ASN A 141 -2.48 4.77 15.73
C ASN A 141 -3.89 4.38 16.18
N ARG A 142 -4.82 5.34 16.11
CA ARG A 142 -6.23 5.18 16.49
C ARG A 142 -7.17 5.60 15.37
N VAL A 143 -8.33 4.99 15.33
CA VAL A 143 -9.40 5.28 14.37
C VAL A 143 -10.64 5.67 15.16
N LEU A 144 -11.17 6.86 14.88
CA LEU A 144 -12.41 7.35 15.46
C LEU A 144 -13.56 6.86 14.58
N GLN A 145 -14.40 5.99 15.13
CA GLN A 145 -15.53 5.37 14.45
C GLN A 145 -16.80 6.17 14.80
N TYR A 146 -17.32 6.87 13.81
CA TYR A 146 -18.49 7.73 13.88
C TYR A 146 -19.57 7.35 12.85
N GLU A 147 -19.47 6.15 12.26
CA GLU A 147 -20.50 5.63 11.34
C GLU A 147 -21.87 5.46 12.03
N ASP A 148 -21.86 5.20 13.34
CA ASP A 148 -23.04 5.20 14.21
C ASP A 148 -22.94 6.39 15.20
N PRO A 149 -23.69 7.50 14.98
CA PRO A 149 -23.57 8.69 15.81
C PRO A 149 -24.04 8.48 17.25
N ASP A 150 -24.87 7.46 17.51
CA ASP A 150 -25.36 7.13 18.85
C ASP A 150 -24.37 6.25 19.63
N ASN A 151 -23.32 5.73 18.96
CA ASN A 151 -22.31 4.86 19.56
C ASN A 151 -20.89 5.12 19.03
N PRO A 152 -20.31 6.30 19.31
CA PRO A 152 -18.96 6.64 18.88
C PRO A 152 -17.92 5.74 19.58
N ARG A 153 -16.94 5.24 18.83
CA ARG A 153 -15.88 4.37 19.34
C ARG A 153 -14.50 4.85 18.91
N VAL A 154 -13.49 4.45 19.69
CA VAL A 154 -12.08 4.63 19.32
C VAL A 154 -11.42 3.26 19.27
N ASP A 155 -11.07 2.81 18.07
CA ASP A 155 -10.39 1.54 17.84
C ASP A 155 -8.88 1.77 17.67
N SER A 156 -8.08 0.75 17.96
CA SER A 156 -6.71 0.70 17.43
C SER A 156 -6.76 0.53 15.91
N LEU A 157 -5.78 1.08 15.18
CA LEU A 157 -5.68 0.88 13.73
C LEU A 157 -5.66 -0.61 13.35
N GLN A 158 -4.99 -1.45 14.16
CA GLN A 158 -4.97 -2.90 13.97
C GLN A 158 -6.36 -3.51 14.02
N ARG A 159 -7.16 -3.14 15.03
CA ARG A 159 -8.52 -3.64 15.17
C ARG A 159 -9.40 -3.18 14.01
N ALA A 160 -9.32 -1.91 13.63
CA ALA A 160 -10.11 -1.36 12.53
C ALA A 160 -9.82 -2.09 11.21
N LEU A 161 -8.55 -2.26 10.84
CA LEU A 161 -8.15 -3.00 9.63
C LEU A 161 -8.56 -4.48 9.67
N GLN A 162 -8.42 -5.14 10.82
CA GLN A 162 -8.84 -6.55 10.96
C GLN A 162 -10.34 -6.74 10.81
N VAL A 163 -11.14 -5.83 11.38
CA VAL A 163 -12.61 -5.88 11.23
C VAL A 163 -12.99 -5.72 9.77
N GLU A 164 -12.39 -4.75 9.06
CA GLU A 164 -12.67 -4.51 7.65
C GLU A 164 -12.27 -5.68 6.75
N LEU A 165 -11.05 -6.22 6.92
CA LEU A 165 -10.57 -7.42 6.23
C LEU A 165 -11.56 -8.59 6.37
N ARG A 166 -12.02 -8.84 7.59
CA ARG A 166 -12.93 -9.96 7.90
C ARG A 166 -14.35 -9.72 7.43
N ALA A 167 -14.84 -8.49 7.51
CA ALA A 167 -16.19 -8.15 7.11
C ALA A 167 -16.35 -8.09 5.58
N ARG A 168 -15.27 -7.76 4.86
CA ARG A 168 -15.28 -7.54 3.41
C ARG A 168 -14.24 -8.36 2.65
N ASN A 169 -12.98 -7.96 2.70
CA ASN A 169 -11.99 -8.38 1.70
C ASN A 169 -11.71 -9.90 1.73
N LEU A 170 -11.88 -10.54 2.88
CA LEU A 170 -11.73 -12.00 3.04
C LEU A 170 -13.07 -12.74 3.15
N ASN A 171 -14.20 -12.02 3.07
CA ASN A 171 -15.53 -12.55 3.30
C ASN A 171 -16.15 -13.08 1.99
N PRO A 172 -16.57 -14.35 1.91
CA PRO A 172 -17.22 -14.88 0.71
C PRO A 172 -18.51 -14.14 0.34
N GLN A 173 -19.23 -13.57 1.31
CA GLN A 173 -20.46 -12.80 1.06
C GLN A 173 -20.19 -11.43 0.41
N TRP A 174 -18.96 -10.93 0.50
CA TRP A 174 -18.53 -9.73 -0.21
C TRP A 174 -17.92 -10.08 -1.57
N LEU A 175 -17.13 -11.16 -1.62
CA LEU A 175 -16.42 -11.57 -2.83
C LEU A 175 -17.37 -12.09 -3.92
N ALA A 176 -18.35 -12.92 -3.57
CA ALA A 176 -19.23 -13.54 -4.56
C ALA A 176 -20.03 -12.51 -5.40
N PRO A 177 -20.70 -11.49 -4.83
CA PRO A 177 -21.36 -10.46 -5.63
C PRO A 177 -20.41 -9.63 -6.49
N LEU A 178 -19.17 -9.39 -6.03
CA LEU A 178 -18.18 -8.69 -6.86
C LEU A 178 -17.84 -9.49 -8.13
N MET A 179 -17.79 -10.81 -8.06
CA MET A 179 -17.50 -11.66 -9.22
C MET A 179 -18.55 -11.51 -10.33
N GLU A 180 -19.80 -11.20 -9.98
CA GLU A 180 -20.88 -10.93 -10.96
C GLU A 180 -20.63 -9.66 -11.79
N HIS A 181 -19.70 -8.80 -11.37
CA HIS A 181 -19.33 -7.56 -12.04
C HIS A 181 -18.04 -7.65 -12.89
N GLY A 182 -17.56 -8.86 -13.18
CA GLY A 182 -16.44 -9.10 -14.09
C GLY A 182 -15.19 -8.27 -13.72
N TYR A 183 -14.61 -7.58 -14.70
CA TYR A 183 -13.39 -6.78 -14.49
C TYR A 183 -13.53 -5.70 -13.41
N ALA A 184 -14.70 -5.07 -13.26
CA ALA A 184 -14.91 -4.07 -12.21
C ALA A 184 -14.85 -4.69 -10.81
N GLY A 185 -15.40 -5.91 -10.67
CA GLY A 185 -15.28 -6.72 -9.45
C GLY A 185 -13.84 -7.09 -9.15
N ALA A 186 -13.12 -7.62 -10.14
CA ALA A 186 -11.70 -7.93 -9.99
C ALA A 186 -10.89 -6.69 -9.59
N ARG A 187 -11.08 -5.55 -10.26
CA ARG A 187 -10.40 -4.29 -9.94
C ARG A 187 -10.67 -3.83 -8.51
N THR A 188 -11.87 -4.07 -7.99
CA THR A 188 -12.21 -3.77 -6.58
C THR A 188 -11.36 -4.61 -5.61
N MET A 189 -11.09 -5.87 -5.96
CA MET A 189 -10.21 -6.76 -5.18
C MET A 189 -8.73 -6.39 -5.29
N GLY A 190 -8.28 -5.92 -6.45
CA GLY A 190 -6.90 -5.51 -6.70
C GLY A 190 -6.61 -4.11 -6.20
N SER A 191 -7.07 -3.09 -6.93
CA SER A 191 -6.70 -1.69 -6.70
C SER A 191 -7.46 -1.03 -5.56
N ASP A 192 -8.73 -1.39 -5.35
CA ASP A 192 -9.52 -0.77 -4.29
C ASP A 192 -9.43 -1.55 -2.96
N PHE A 193 -8.53 -2.54 -2.87
CA PHE A 193 -8.25 -3.27 -1.64
C PHE A 193 -6.75 -3.54 -1.47
N LEU A 194 -6.16 -4.37 -2.33
CA LEU A 194 -4.82 -4.91 -2.08
C LEU A 194 -3.73 -3.83 -2.21
N ASP A 195 -3.88 -2.88 -3.14
CA ASP A 195 -3.03 -1.68 -3.21
C ASP A 195 -3.07 -0.86 -1.91
N ASN A 196 -4.27 -0.72 -1.31
CA ASN A 196 -4.45 0.04 -0.07
C ASN A 196 -3.90 -0.72 1.15
N LEU A 197 -4.09 -2.04 1.19
CA LEU A 197 -3.46 -2.89 2.20
C LEU A 197 -1.93 -2.79 2.13
N TRP A 198 -1.37 -2.80 0.91
CA TRP A 198 0.06 -2.57 0.70
C TRP A 198 0.50 -1.19 1.23
N GLY A 199 -0.29 -0.15 0.97
CA GLY A 199 -0.08 1.19 1.54
C GLY A 199 -0.01 1.19 3.07
N TRP A 200 -0.91 0.46 3.75
CA TRP A 200 -0.84 0.27 5.20
C TRP A 200 0.36 -0.56 5.65
N GLN A 201 0.72 -1.62 4.90
CA GLN A 201 1.87 -2.47 5.22
C GLN A 201 3.18 -1.68 5.24
N ILE A 202 3.41 -0.82 4.25
CA ILE A 202 4.66 -0.05 4.13
C ILE A 202 4.71 1.17 5.04
N THR A 203 3.56 1.70 5.46
CA THR A 203 3.51 2.86 6.34
C THR A 203 3.49 2.45 7.82
N SER A 204 2.82 1.35 8.15
CA SER A 204 2.63 0.85 9.52
C SER A 204 2.81 -0.68 9.61
N PRO A 205 4.01 -1.23 9.35
CA PRO A 205 4.24 -2.68 9.27
C PRO A 205 4.00 -3.43 10.58
N GLN A 206 4.09 -2.74 11.73
CA GLN A 206 3.78 -3.31 13.04
C GLN A 206 2.29 -3.67 13.21
N VAL A 207 1.42 -3.16 12.33
CA VAL A 207 -0.03 -3.33 12.41
C VAL A 207 -0.50 -4.59 11.68
N LEU A 208 0.07 -4.85 10.50
CA LEU A 208 -0.27 -5.98 9.63
C LEU A 208 0.75 -7.11 9.82
N ARG A 209 0.27 -8.26 10.26
CA ARG A 209 1.09 -9.46 10.50
C ARG A 209 1.28 -10.24 9.20
N SER A 210 2.36 -11.02 9.14
CA SER A 210 2.63 -11.98 8.05
C SER A 210 1.40 -12.84 7.71
N SER A 211 0.66 -13.30 8.72
CA SER A 211 -0.53 -14.15 8.54
C SER A 211 -1.63 -13.52 7.69
N VAL A 212 -1.69 -12.18 7.57
CA VAL A 212 -2.65 -11.53 6.67
C VAL A 212 -2.38 -11.90 5.22
N TRP A 213 -1.11 -12.04 4.83
CA TRP A 213 -0.71 -12.44 3.49
C TRP A 213 -0.96 -13.92 3.23
N ASP A 214 -0.83 -14.79 4.25
CA ASP A 214 -1.26 -16.18 4.16
C ASP A 214 -2.76 -16.25 3.83
N GLU A 215 -3.58 -15.45 4.52
CA GLU A 215 -5.02 -15.41 4.27
C GLU A 215 -5.40 -14.87 2.90
N ILE A 216 -4.66 -13.87 2.39
CA ILE A 216 -4.85 -13.36 1.04
C ILE A 216 -4.51 -14.43 0.01
N ASN A 217 -3.38 -15.11 0.17
CA ASN A 217 -3.01 -16.21 -0.71
C ASN A 217 -4.10 -17.30 -0.71
N ASP A 218 -4.53 -17.71 0.47
CA ASP A 218 -5.48 -18.79 0.60
C ASP A 218 -6.85 -18.44 0.02
N VAL A 219 -7.35 -17.22 0.28
CA VAL A 219 -8.66 -16.78 -0.21
C VAL A 219 -8.62 -16.52 -1.72
N TYR A 220 -7.66 -15.73 -2.20
CA TYR A 220 -7.67 -15.24 -3.59
C TYR A 220 -6.99 -16.17 -4.59
N PHE A 221 -5.94 -16.89 -4.19
CA PHE A 221 -5.13 -17.71 -5.11
C PHE A 221 -5.35 -19.22 -4.91
N GLN A 222 -5.67 -19.65 -3.68
CA GLN A 222 -6.00 -21.05 -3.39
C GLN A 222 -7.52 -21.30 -3.28
N ASP A 223 -8.33 -20.27 -3.48
CA ASP A 223 -9.80 -20.35 -3.45
C ASP A 223 -10.34 -21.08 -2.20
N ARG A 224 -9.87 -20.69 -1.00
CA ARG A 224 -10.24 -21.30 0.30
C ARG A 224 -11.76 -21.48 0.47
N HIS A 225 -12.55 -20.58 -0.09
CA HIS A 225 -14.01 -20.58 0.02
C HIS A 225 -14.71 -21.45 -1.04
N GLY A 226 -14.00 -21.94 -2.05
CA GLY A 226 -14.56 -22.71 -3.16
C GLY A 226 -15.52 -21.90 -4.04
N LEU A 227 -15.25 -20.60 -4.23
CA LEU A 227 -16.09 -19.71 -5.04
C LEU A 227 -15.76 -19.79 -6.53
N GLY A 228 -14.64 -20.43 -6.90
CA GLY A 228 -14.02 -20.28 -8.22
C GLY A 228 -13.26 -18.96 -8.37
N LEU A 229 -12.83 -18.35 -7.25
CA LEU A 229 -12.23 -17.01 -7.27
C LEU A 229 -10.92 -16.96 -8.05
N ASN A 230 -10.08 -17.99 -7.89
CA ASN A 230 -8.80 -18.10 -8.60
C ASN A 230 -9.00 -18.23 -10.13
N ASP A 231 -10.06 -18.92 -10.55
CA ASP A 231 -10.43 -19.11 -11.95
C ASP A 231 -11.05 -17.85 -12.54
N PHE A 232 -11.97 -17.21 -11.81
CA PHE A 232 -12.51 -15.90 -12.16
C PHE A 232 -11.41 -14.84 -12.36
N LEU A 233 -10.41 -14.83 -11.48
CA LEU A 233 -9.26 -13.94 -11.60
C LEU A 233 -8.34 -14.33 -12.77
N ALA A 234 -8.36 -15.57 -13.25
CA ALA A 234 -7.59 -16.01 -14.42
C ALA A 234 -8.31 -15.76 -15.75
N GLU A 235 -9.61 -15.41 -15.73
CA GLU A 235 -10.43 -15.29 -16.93
C GLU A 235 -10.26 -13.94 -17.65
N GLY A 236 -10.06 -14.00 -18.97
CA GLY A 236 -10.09 -12.81 -19.83
C GLY A 236 -9.16 -11.70 -19.36
N HIS A 237 -9.69 -10.50 -19.17
CA HIS A 237 -8.89 -9.34 -18.71
C HIS A 237 -8.60 -9.35 -17.20
N ASN A 238 -9.27 -10.20 -16.41
CA ASN A 238 -9.05 -10.26 -14.96
C ASN A 238 -7.65 -10.78 -14.63
N VAL A 239 -7.03 -11.54 -15.54
CA VAL A 239 -5.67 -12.07 -15.36
C VAL A 239 -4.64 -10.97 -15.11
N HIS A 240 -4.84 -9.77 -15.66
CA HIS A 240 -3.96 -8.64 -15.37
C HIS A 240 -4.12 -8.15 -13.92
N VAL A 241 -5.34 -8.18 -13.39
CA VAL A 241 -5.59 -7.86 -11.98
C VAL A 241 -4.97 -8.92 -11.08
N LYS A 242 -5.18 -10.22 -11.39
CA LYS A 242 -4.53 -11.33 -10.69
C LYS A 242 -3.02 -11.17 -10.66
N THR A 243 -2.41 -10.93 -11.81
CA THR A 243 -0.95 -10.77 -11.96
C THR A 243 -0.44 -9.58 -11.14
N HIS A 244 -1.19 -8.48 -11.12
CA HIS A 244 -0.89 -7.32 -10.28
C HIS A 244 -0.98 -7.67 -8.78
N MET A 245 -2.02 -8.38 -8.35
CA MET A 245 -2.17 -8.81 -6.96
C MET A 245 -1.04 -9.76 -6.53
N GLN A 246 -0.65 -10.70 -7.39
CA GLN A 246 0.49 -11.57 -7.16
C GLN A 246 1.81 -10.78 -7.07
N ALA A 247 1.97 -9.71 -7.86
CA ALA A 247 3.14 -8.83 -7.76
C ALA A 247 3.25 -8.18 -6.38
N ILE A 248 2.14 -7.74 -5.80
CA ILE A 248 2.09 -7.14 -4.45
C ILE A 248 2.42 -8.20 -3.39
N ALA A 249 1.83 -9.40 -3.47
CA ALA A 249 2.14 -10.49 -2.54
C ALA A 249 3.62 -10.89 -2.62
N LEU A 250 4.19 -10.99 -3.82
CA LEU A 250 5.62 -11.23 -4.02
C LEU A 250 6.49 -10.08 -3.51
N LEU A 251 6.01 -8.83 -3.56
CA LEU A 251 6.69 -7.69 -2.92
C LEU A 251 6.67 -7.79 -1.40
N ALA A 252 5.56 -8.23 -0.81
CA ALA A 252 5.48 -8.49 0.63
C ALA A 252 6.49 -9.56 1.05
N ALA A 253 6.60 -10.65 0.31
CA ALA A 253 7.61 -11.69 0.53
C ALA A 253 9.05 -11.14 0.35
N LYS A 254 9.32 -10.49 -0.80
CA LYS A 254 10.64 -9.93 -1.11
C LYS A 254 11.13 -8.93 -0.05
N ARG A 255 10.21 -8.14 0.54
CA ARG A 255 10.52 -7.10 1.53
C ARG A 255 10.40 -7.60 2.98
N GLY A 256 10.17 -8.89 3.20
CA GLY A 256 10.11 -9.49 4.54
C GLY A 256 8.85 -9.15 5.35
N PHE A 257 7.80 -8.64 4.70
CA PHE A 257 6.50 -8.43 5.33
C PHE A 257 5.65 -9.70 5.38
N TRP A 258 5.96 -10.66 4.50
CA TRP A 258 5.36 -11.98 4.47
C TRP A 258 6.44 -13.05 4.59
N ASP A 259 6.44 -13.75 5.72
CA ASP A 259 7.23 -14.95 5.96
C ASP A 259 6.51 -16.16 5.35
N VAL A 260 6.67 -16.30 4.04
CA VAL A 260 6.00 -17.31 3.22
C VAL A 260 6.82 -18.59 3.16
N ASP A 261 6.16 -19.75 3.22
CA ASP A 261 6.85 -21.02 3.04
C ASP A 261 7.35 -21.21 1.60
N VAL A 262 8.41 -22.01 1.46
CA VAL A 262 9.11 -22.18 0.18
C VAL A 262 8.23 -22.78 -0.93
N PHE A 263 7.23 -23.60 -0.59
CA PHE A 263 6.37 -24.24 -1.58
C PHE A 263 5.33 -23.24 -2.11
N THR A 264 4.70 -22.48 -1.21
CA THR A 264 3.78 -21.40 -1.58
C THR A 264 4.49 -20.34 -2.40
N LEU A 265 5.69 -19.91 -1.98
CA LEU A 265 6.47 -18.92 -2.71
C LEU A 265 6.82 -19.40 -4.12
N ARG A 266 7.30 -20.64 -4.27
CA ARG A 266 7.63 -21.20 -5.59
C ARG A 266 6.41 -21.31 -6.51
N SER A 267 5.26 -21.70 -5.98
CA SER A 267 4.03 -21.74 -6.78
C SER A 267 3.65 -20.33 -7.22
N LEU A 268 3.64 -19.36 -6.30
CA LEU A 268 3.27 -17.98 -6.60
C LEU A 268 4.21 -17.33 -7.63
N VAL A 269 5.52 -17.56 -7.52
CA VAL A 269 6.54 -17.11 -8.50
C VAL A 269 6.27 -17.69 -9.88
N ARG A 270 6.02 -19.00 -9.96
CA ARG A 270 5.74 -19.69 -11.22
C ARG A 270 4.45 -19.17 -11.84
N ASP A 271 3.39 -19.01 -11.05
CA ASP A 271 2.08 -18.58 -11.53
C ASP A 271 2.13 -17.13 -12.03
N PHE A 272 2.81 -16.25 -11.29
CA PHE A 272 3.08 -14.86 -11.71
C PHE A 272 3.89 -14.79 -13.02
N ALA A 273 4.98 -15.58 -13.12
CA ALA A 273 5.81 -15.62 -14.31
C ALA A 273 5.04 -16.18 -15.51
N GLY A 274 4.26 -17.25 -15.31
CA GLY A 274 3.39 -17.83 -16.33
C GLY A 274 2.38 -16.84 -16.87
N ASN A 275 1.72 -16.08 -15.99
CA ASN A 275 0.78 -15.04 -16.40
C ASN A 275 1.45 -13.95 -17.27
N ILE A 276 2.68 -13.54 -16.93
CA ILE A 276 3.43 -12.56 -17.74
C ILE A 276 3.86 -13.14 -19.09
N ILE A 277 4.27 -14.42 -19.13
CA ILE A 277 4.65 -15.10 -20.36
C ILE A 277 3.46 -15.20 -21.31
N GLU A 278 2.28 -15.54 -20.79
CA GLU A 278 1.08 -15.79 -21.60
C GLU A 278 0.32 -14.51 -21.96
N HIS A 279 0.19 -13.57 -21.01
CA HIS A 279 -0.69 -12.40 -21.14
C HIS A 279 0.06 -11.06 -21.16
N GLY A 280 1.38 -11.06 -20.90
CA GLY A 280 2.17 -9.84 -20.80
C GLY A 280 2.01 -9.12 -19.46
N LEU A 281 2.68 -7.96 -19.34
CA LEU A 281 2.70 -7.18 -18.10
C LEU A 281 1.35 -6.53 -17.82
N PRO A 282 0.88 -6.49 -16.56
CA PRO A 282 -0.41 -5.89 -16.21
C PRO A 282 -0.41 -4.34 -16.20
N GLY A 283 0.71 -3.69 -16.55
CA GLY A 283 0.80 -2.23 -16.65
C GLY A 283 0.82 -1.47 -15.31
N SER A 284 1.00 -2.16 -14.17
CA SER A 284 1.04 -1.51 -12.85
C SER A 284 2.41 -0.90 -12.52
N GLY A 285 2.45 0.02 -11.55
CA GLY A 285 3.72 0.61 -11.08
C GLY A 285 4.66 -0.38 -10.37
N HIS A 286 4.15 -1.55 -9.96
CA HIS A 286 4.91 -2.65 -9.38
C HIS A 286 5.52 -3.59 -10.43
N THR A 287 5.05 -3.50 -11.68
CA THR A 287 5.35 -4.49 -12.72
C THR A 287 5.94 -3.86 -13.98
N ARG A 288 6.70 -2.77 -13.84
CA ARG A 288 7.47 -2.23 -14.97
C ARG A 288 8.54 -3.24 -15.40
N PRO A 289 8.93 -3.29 -16.69
CA PRO A 289 9.94 -4.23 -17.19
C PRO A 289 11.24 -4.25 -16.38
N ASN A 290 11.67 -3.07 -15.90
CA ASN A 290 12.89 -2.86 -15.14
C ASN A 290 12.65 -2.73 -13.61
N HIS A 291 11.49 -3.13 -13.12
CA HIS A 291 11.19 -3.08 -11.70
C HIS A 291 12.04 -4.12 -10.95
N PRO A 292 12.65 -3.81 -9.79
CA PRO A 292 13.50 -4.76 -9.04
C PRO A 292 12.82 -6.08 -8.61
N LEU A 293 11.49 -6.11 -8.61
CA LEU A 293 10.71 -7.34 -8.43
C LEU A 293 10.98 -8.35 -9.56
N MET A 294 11.10 -7.87 -10.80
CA MET A 294 11.23 -8.73 -11.97
C MET A 294 12.51 -9.54 -11.92
N ASP A 295 13.63 -8.91 -11.58
CA ASP A 295 14.91 -9.62 -11.48
C ASP A 295 14.90 -10.61 -10.30
N TRP A 296 14.29 -10.23 -9.17
CA TRP A 296 14.12 -11.14 -8.03
C TRP A 296 13.23 -12.35 -8.33
N VAL A 297 12.19 -12.18 -9.15
CA VAL A 297 11.36 -13.29 -9.65
C VAL A 297 12.18 -14.17 -10.60
N ALA A 298 12.89 -13.56 -11.55
CA ALA A 298 13.71 -14.26 -12.53
C ALA A 298 14.75 -15.18 -11.86
N ASP A 299 15.40 -14.71 -10.80
CA ASP A 299 16.40 -15.47 -10.03
C ASP A 299 15.86 -16.74 -9.38
N GLN A 300 14.54 -16.83 -9.19
CA GLN A 300 13.86 -17.97 -8.57
C GLN A 300 13.31 -18.98 -9.60
N LEU A 301 13.30 -18.63 -10.89
CA LEU A 301 12.85 -19.48 -11.97
C LEU A 301 13.97 -20.41 -12.47
N ASP A 302 13.58 -21.56 -13.03
CA ASP A 302 14.50 -22.41 -13.78
C ASP A 302 15.00 -21.71 -15.06
N PRO A 303 16.11 -22.18 -15.69
CA PRO A 303 16.70 -21.48 -16.83
C PRO A 303 15.75 -21.25 -18.00
N GLN A 304 14.87 -22.20 -18.31
CA GLN A 304 13.94 -22.11 -19.44
C GLN A 304 12.82 -21.11 -19.14
N GLN A 305 12.24 -21.19 -17.93
CA GLN A 305 11.22 -20.25 -17.47
C GLN A 305 11.78 -18.82 -17.38
N ARG A 306 13.01 -18.66 -16.88
CA ARG A 306 13.71 -17.38 -16.79
C ARG A 306 13.86 -16.72 -18.15
N GLU A 307 14.34 -17.47 -19.15
CA GLU A 307 14.50 -16.96 -20.51
C GLU A 307 13.16 -16.49 -21.11
N ALA A 308 12.11 -17.30 -20.98
CA ALA A 308 10.77 -16.95 -21.46
C ALA A 308 10.20 -15.72 -20.75
N PHE A 309 10.35 -15.65 -19.42
CA PHE A 309 9.91 -14.53 -18.60
C PHE A 309 10.66 -13.23 -18.94
N ASP A 310 11.99 -13.31 -19.09
CA ASP A 310 12.83 -12.17 -19.46
C ASP A 310 12.52 -11.63 -20.86
N SER A 311 12.18 -12.52 -21.79
CA SER A 311 11.68 -12.14 -23.12
C SER A 311 10.33 -11.43 -23.03
N ALA A 312 9.38 -12.02 -22.31
CA ALA A 312 8.02 -11.51 -22.16
C ALA A 312 7.97 -10.12 -21.49
N ARG A 313 8.70 -9.92 -20.39
CA ARG A 313 8.72 -8.61 -19.68
C ARG A 313 9.35 -7.49 -20.50
N LYS A 314 10.19 -7.78 -21.50
CA LYS A 314 10.79 -6.79 -22.41
C LYS A 314 9.88 -6.41 -23.59
N GLY A 315 8.67 -6.98 -23.66
CA GLY A 315 7.76 -6.80 -24.79
C GLY A 315 8.05 -7.75 -25.96
N GLY A 316 8.91 -8.76 -25.77
CA GLY A 316 9.06 -9.86 -26.71
C GLY A 316 7.85 -10.78 -26.60
N SER A 317 7.00 -10.84 -27.61
CA SER A 317 5.94 -11.86 -27.66
C SER A 317 6.62 -13.23 -27.73
N SER A 318 6.67 -13.96 -26.62
CA SER A 318 7.15 -15.33 -26.60
C SER A 318 6.06 -16.21 -27.20
N ARG A 319 6.20 -16.58 -28.47
CA ARG A 319 5.41 -17.68 -29.06
C ARG A 319 5.88 -18.99 -28.44
N TYR A 320 5.34 -19.35 -27.28
CA TYR A 320 5.42 -20.71 -26.78
C TYR A 320 4.09 -21.44 -27.05
N PRO A 321 4.11 -22.67 -27.58
CA PRO A 321 2.89 -23.45 -27.73
C PRO A 321 2.37 -23.84 -26.34
N SER A 322 1.07 -23.61 -26.12
CA SER A 322 0.36 -23.98 -24.90
C SER A 322 0.59 -25.44 -24.54
N LEU A 323 1.00 -25.74 -23.31
CA LEU A 323 1.13 -27.11 -22.78
C LEU A 323 -0.24 -27.76 -22.46
N ARG A 324 -1.27 -27.49 -23.25
CA ARG A 324 -2.53 -28.25 -23.25
C ARG A 324 -2.62 -29.04 -24.54
N GLY A 325 -2.32 -30.34 -24.47
CA GLY A 325 -2.65 -31.29 -25.54
C GLY A 325 -1.56 -32.27 -25.95
N ALA A 326 -0.95 -32.99 -25.01
CA ALA A 326 -0.22 -34.22 -25.34
C ALA A 326 -1.17 -35.42 -25.26
N SER A 327 -2.01 -35.61 -26.28
CA SER A 327 -2.49 -36.93 -26.75
C SER A 327 -3.43 -36.77 -27.95
N ARG A 328 -3.27 -37.65 -28.95
CA ARG A 328 -4.02 -37.79 -30.23
C ARG A 328 -3.47 -36.90 -31.35
N ASP A 329 -3.06 -37.36 -32.52
CA ASP A 329 -3.00 -38.69 -33.12
C ASP A 329 -1.93 -38.61 -34.23
N CYS A 330 -0.97 -39.54 -34.24
CA CYS A 330 -0.15 -39.80 -35.42
C CYS A 330 -0.81 -40.92 -36.22
N GLN A 331 -1.49 -40.61 -37.31
CA GLN A 331 -1.77 -41.54 -38.41
C GLN A 331 -2.01 -40.78 -39.74
N LYS A 332 -0.91 -40.63 -40.53
CA LYS A 332 -0.72 -40.77 -42.01
C LYS A 332 -1.74 -40.15 -43.02
N PRO A 333 -1.39 -40.08 -44.33
CA PRO A 333 -0.21 -39.52 -44.97
C PRO A 333 -0.55 -38.52 -46.10
N VAL A 334 0.51 -37.89 -46.62
CA VAL A 334 0.62 -36.93 -47.73
C VAL A 334 -0.16 -37.34 -49.01
N GLU A 335 -0.93 -36.40 -49.56
CA GLU A 335 -1.21 -36.32 -51.00
C GLU A 335 -0.88 -34.91 -51.52
N LEU A 336 0.02 -34.87 -52.51
CA LEU A 336 0.36 -33.71 -53.32
C LEU A 336 -0.70 -33.55 -54.42
N ALA A 337 -1.29 -32.36 -54.56
CA ALA A 337 -1.85 -31.89 -55.84
C ALA A 337 -1.93 -30.35 -55.92
N SER A 338 -1.09 -29.82 -56.81
CA SER A 338 -1.18 -28.64 -57.69
C SER A 338 -2.37 -27.66 -57.62
N SER A 339 -2.00 -26.37 -57.59
CA SER A 339 -2.53 -25.20 -58.35
C SER A 339 -4.03 -25.04 -58.63
N CYS A 340 -4.59 -23.91 -58.16
CA CYS A 340 -5.13 -22.83 -58.99
C CYS A 340 -5.21 -21.54 -58.16
#